data_AF-A0AAW8KKN1-F1
#
_entry.id   AF-A0AAW8KKN1-F1
#
_cell.length_a   1.000
_cell.length_b   1.000
_cell.length_c   1.000
_cell.angle_alpha   90.00
_cell.angle_beta   90.00
_cell.angle_gamma   90.00
#
_symmetry.space_group_name_H-M   'P 1'
#
loop_
_entity.id
_entity.type
_entity.pdbx_description
1 polymer ?
#
loop_
_entity_poly.entity_id
_entity_poly.type
_entity_poly.pdbx_seq_one_letter_code
_entity_poly.pdbx_strand_id
1 'polypeptide(L)'
;NIDLSMPTLYEYAQYLFNNTLRAHGAFTWKQLVHLKKNDLKETMRVVLKEHIDAGVVSAIKLAKGQMLYVEVAALEQKFNTEFGLKILSPFDNSLIHRDRLASLFEFDYRIECYVPAA
;
A
#
# COMPACT_ATOMS: atom_id res chain seq x y z
N ASN A 1 15.55 14.70 24.75
CA ASN A 1 14.79 15.76 24.05
C ASN A 1 14.11 15.16 22.84
N ILE A 2 12.81 15.41 22.67
CA ILE A 2 12.01 15.01 21.51
C ILE A 2 11.84 16.26 20.65
N ASP A 3 12.03 16.15 19.35
CA ASP A 3 11.71 17.24 18.40
C ASP A 3 10.20 17.30 18.17
N LEU A 4 9.62 18.49 18.31
CA LEU A 4 8.19 18.77 18.18
C LEU A 4 7.89 19.72 17.00
N SER A 5 8.89 20.00 16.15
CA SER A 5 8.70 20.80 14.95
C SER A 5 7.77 20.09 13.94
N MET A 6 7.10 20.89 13.10
CA MET A 6 6.25 20.33 12.04
C MET A 6 7.13 19.65 10.99
N PRO A 7 6.80 18.42 10.55
CA PRO A 7 7.58 17.75 9.53
C PRO A 7 7.49 18.52 8.21
N THR A 8 8.58 18.53 7.49
CA THR A 8 8.61 18.97 6.09
C THR A 8 7.72 18.06 5.24
N LEU A 9 7.34 18.53 4.05
CA LEU A 9 6.54 17.73 3.12
C LEU A 9 7.24 16.41 2.73
N TYR A 10 8.57 16.43 2.63
CA TYR A 10 9.38 15.25 2.35
C TYR A 10 9.36 14.25 3.51
N GLU A 11 9.61 14.70 4.74
CA GLU A 11 9.55 13.83 5.94
C GLU A 11 8.16 13.23 6.10
N TYR A 12 7.11 14.02 5.84
CA TYR A 12 5.74 13.53 5.87
C TYR A 12 5.47 12.49 4.78
N ALA A 13 5.93 12.71 3.55
CA ALA A 13 5.82 11.74 2.47
C ALA A 13 6.58 10.44 2.79
N GLN A 14 7.80 10.55 3.33
CA GLN A 14 8.61 9.41 3.75
C GLN A 14 7.94 8.61 4.86
N TYR A 15 7.38 9.29 5.87
CA TYR A 15 6.59 8.64 6.92
C TYR A 15 5.40 7.86 6.35
N LEU A 16 4.63 8.48 5.46
CA LEU A 16 3.47 7.83 4.84
C LEU A 16 3.87 6.64 3.98
N PHE A 17 4.93 6.78 3.18
CA PHE A 17 5.49 5.69 2.38
C PHE A 17 5.89 4.50 3.25
N ASN A 18 6.70 4.74 4.30
CA ASN A 18 7.15 3.71 5.22
C ASN A 18 5.96 3.03 5.93
N ASN A 19 4.95 3.80 6.30
CA ASN A 19 3.75 3.25 6.90
C ASN A 19 2.97 2.35 5.92
N THR A 20 2.82 2.76 4.66
CA THR A 20 2.20 1.94 3.60
C THR A 20 3.00 0.67 3.32
N LEU A 21 4.33 0.76 3.22
CA LEU A 21 5.22 -0.38 3.00
C LEU A 21 5.06 -1.40 4.12
N ARG A 22 5.21 -0.97 5.38
CA ARG A 22 5.07 -1.84 6.56
C ARG A 22 3.68 -2.47 6.70
N ALA A 23 2.62 -1.73 6.36
CA ALA A 23 1.25 -2.22 6.53
C ALA A 23 0.82 -3.20 5.44
N HIS A 24 1.33 -3.05 4.22
CA HIS A 24 0.79 -3.77 3.06
C HIS A 24 1.79 -4.67 2.34
N GLY A 25 3.10 -4.40 2.43
CA GLY A 25 4.20 -5.10 1.74
C GLY A 25 4.19 -4.97 0.21
N ALA A 26 3.00 -4.98 -0.40
CA ALA A 26 2.72 -4.82 -1.80
C ALA A 26 1.56 -3.83 -2.00
N PHE A 27 1.76 -2.80 -2.81
CA PHE A 27 0.78 -1.74 -3.04
C PHE A 27 0.92 -1.12 -4.44
N THR A 28 -0.13 -0.45 -4.89
CA THR A 28 -0.16 0.27 -6.17
C THR A 28 0.04 1.77 -5.97
N TRP A 29 0.38 2.49 -7.04
CA TRP A 29 0.44 3.97 -7.00
C TRP A 29 -0.87 4.58 -6.49
N LYS A 30 -2.01 4.11 -7.03
CA LYS A 30 -3.36 4.60 -6.66
C LYS A 30 -3.62 4.50 -5.15
N GLN A 31 -3.09 3.47 -4.49
CA GLN A 31 -3.21 3.29 -3.05
C GLN A 31 -2.26 4.18 -2.28
N LEU A 32 -0.98 4.22 -2.69
CA LEU A 32 0.05 5.04 -2.04
C LEU A 32 -0.37 6.51 -1.95
N VAL A 33 -1.05 7.02 -2.99
CA VAL A 33 -1.51 8.41 -3.04
C VAL A 33 -3.00 8.61 -2.79
N HIS A 34 -3.68 7.61 -2.21
CA HIS A 34 -5.11 7.71 -1.94
C HIS A 34 -5.43 8.91 -1.03
N LEU A 35 -6.37 9.75 -1.47
CA LEU A 35 -6.80 10.98 -0.81
C LEU A 35 -5.68 12.00 -0.53
N LYS A 36 -4.57 11.96 -1.29
CA LYS A 36 -3.47 12.93 -1.16
C LYS A 36 -3.63 14.08 -2.15
N LYS A 37 -3.17 15.27 -1.72
CA LYS A 37 -3.08 16.48 -2.56
C LYS A 37 -1.89 16.38 -3.54
N ASN A 38 -1.86 17.27 -4.54
CA ASN A 38 -0.89 17.17 -5.65
C ASN A 38 0.56 17.42 -5.21
N ASP A 39 0.79 18.40 -4.34
CA ASP A 39 2.10 18.64 -3.73
C ASP A 39 2.68 17.36 -3.10
N LEU A 40 1.88 16.67 -2.28
CA LEU A 40 2.30 15.44 -1.64
C LEU A 40 2.47 14.28 -2.61
N LYS A 41 1.65 14.19 -3.68
CA LYS A 41 1.84 13.21 -4.76
C LYS A 41 3.19 13.39 -5.44
N GLU A 42 3.57 14.63 -5.69
CA GLU A 42 4.79 14.95 -6.41
C GLU A 42 6.01 14.63 -5.55
N THR A 43 5.98 14.98 -4.26
CA THR A 43 6.99 14.54 -3.29
C THR A 43 7.02 13.02 -3.13
N MET A 44 5.86 12.36 -3.13
CA MET A 44 5.77 10.90 -3.04
C MET A 44 6.42 10.20 -4.24
N ARG A 45 6.38 10.79 -5.45
CA ARG A 45 7.12 10.23 -6.60
C ARG A 45 8.62 10.23 -6.35
N VAL A 46 9.16 11.28 -5.74
CA VAL A 46 10.58 11.37 -5.39
C VAL A 46 10.94 10.27 -4.38
N VAL A 47 10.19 10.18 -3.28
CA VAL A 47 10.41 9.15 -2.24
C VAL A 47 10.31 7.74 -2.83
N LEU A 48 9.30 7.47 -3.65
CA LEU A 48 9.13 6.16 -4.28
C LEU A 48 10.31 5.83 -5.20
N LYS A 49 10.77 6.80 -6.00
CA LYS A 49 11.92 6.61 -6.88
C LYS A 49 13.18 6.29 -6.08
N GLU A 50 13.45 7.03 -5.01
CA GLU A 50 14.61 6.78 -4.14
C GLU A 50 14.60 5.36 -3.56
N HIS A 51 13.44 4.84 -3.15
CA HIS A 51 13.32 3.48 -2.61
C HIS A 51 13.43 2.39 -3.68
N ILE A 52 13.05 2.69 -4.92
CA ILE A 52 13.29 1.80 -6.06
C ILE A 52 14.79 1.78 -6.40
N ASP A 53 15.41 2.95 -6.50
CA ASP A 53 16.83 3.08 -6.82
C ASP A 53 17.72 2.45 -5.72
N ALA A 54 17.28 2.52 -4.45
CA ALA A 54 17.93 1.88 -3.31
C ALA A 54 17.65 0.36 -3.20
N GLY A 55 16.79 -0.21 -4.04
CA GLY A 55 16.46 -1.63 -4.03
C GLY A 55 15.58 -2.06 -2.84
N VAL A 56 14.98 -1.13 -2.10
CA VAL A 56 14.04 -1.45 -1.00
C VAL A 56 12.72 -1.96 -1.56
N VAL A 57 12.29 -1.39 -2.69
CA VAL A 57 11.04 -1.74 -3.36
C VAL A 57 11.29 -2.06 -4.83
N SER A 58 10.66 -3.12 -5.33
CA SER A 58 10.67 -3.50 -6.74
C SER A 58 9.34 -3.17 -7.41
N ALA A 59 9.39 -2.68 -8.65
CA ALA A 59 8.22 -2.43 -9.47
C ALA A 59 7.93 -3.63 -10.39
N ILE A 60 6.80 -4.27 -10.18
CA ILE A 60 6.37 -5.48 -10.90
C ILE A 60 5.12 -5.18 -11.71
N LYS A 61 5.12 -5.56 -12.99
CA LYS A 61 3.95 -5.42 -13.87
C LYS A 61 3.10 -6.70 -13.79
N LEU A 62 1.87 -6.56 -13.32
CA LEU A 62 0.89 -7.65 -13.28
C LEU A 62 0.27 -7.93 -14.65
N ALA A 63 -0.36 -9.10 -14.82
CA ALA A 63 -0.93 -9.56 -16.09
C ALA A 63 -1.94 -8.57 -16.71
N LYS A 64 -2.68 -7.81 -15.89
CA LYS A 64 -3.65 -6.79 -16.32
C LYS A 64 -3.02 -5.40 -16.58
N GLY A 65 -1.68 -5.32 -16.65
CA GLY A 65 -0.94 -4.07 -16.89
C GLY A 65 -0.80 -3.16 -15.66
N GLN A 66 -1.35 -3.55 -14.51
CA GLN A 66 -1.21 -2.80 -13.26
C GLN A 66 0.22 -2.92 -12.73
N MET A 67 0.81 -1.78 -12.34
CA MET A 67 2.10 -1.74 -11.66
C MET A 67 1.91 -1.91 -10.15
N LEU A 68 2.61 -2.89 -9.59
CA LEU A 68 2.67 -3.20 -8.17
C LEU A 68 4.07 -2.89 -7.65
N TYR A 69 4.15 -2.24 -6.50
CA TYR A 69 5.38 -1.96 -5.79
C TYR A 69 5.47 -2.91 -4.60
N VAL A 70 6.54 -3.69 -4.52
CA VAL A 70 6.68 -4.78 -3.53
C VAL A 70 7.98 -4.61 -2.75
N GLU A 71 7.91 -4.76 -1.43
CA GLU A 71 9.08 -4.82 -0.56
C GLU A 71 9.96 -6.01 -0.93
N VAL A 72 11.22 -5.74 -1.29
CA VAL A 72 12.15 -6.78 -1.76
C VAL A 72 12.47 -7.77 -0.64
N ALA A 73 12.73 -7.27 0.57
CA ALA A 73 13.05 -8.12 1.73
C ALA A 73 11.90 -9.09 2.09
N ALA A 74 10.64 -8.68 1.90
CA ALA A 74 9.49 -9.52 2.19
C ALA A 74 9.35 -10.71 1.22
N LEU A 75 9.84 -10.58 -0.03
CA LEU A 75 9.82 -11.68 -1.02
C LEU A 75 10.77 -12.82 -0.65
N GLU A 76 11.87 -12.50 0.02
CA GLU A 76 12.88 -13.48 0.45
C GLU A 76 12.54 -14.12 1.80
N GLN A 77 11.59 -13.54 2.53
CA GLN A 77 11.22 -14.01 3.85
C GLN A 77 10.39 -15.30 3.76
N LYS A 78 10.91 -16.37 4.38
CA LYS A 78 10.14 -17.60 4.60
C LYS A 78 9.11 -17.35 5.69
N PHE A 79 7.84 -17.43 5.33
CA PHE A 79 6.74 -17.41 6.30
C PHE A 79 6.39 -18.83 6.74
N ASN A 80 6.37 -19.06 8.05
CA ASN A 80 5.72 -20.23 8.63
C ASN A 80 4.41 -19.75 9.24
N THR A 81 3.28 -20.11 8.63
CA THR A 81 1.96 -19.69 9.12
C THR A 81 1.24 -20.90 9.66
N GLU A 82 0.83 -20.86 10.93
CA GLU A 82 -0.17 -21.78 11.44
C GLU A 82 -1.54 -21.37 10.89
N PHE A 83 -2.28 -22.34 10.34
CA PHE A 83 -3.62 -22.08 9.83
C PHE A 83 -4.55 -21.71 11.00
N GLY A 84 -5.12 -20.51 10.96
CA GLY A 84 -6.08 -20.05 11.96
C GLY A 84 -7.16 -19.19 11.32
N LEU A 85 -8.42 -19.47 11.65
CA LEU A 85 -9.54 -18.66 11.19
C LEU A 85 -9.43 -17.24 11.77
N LYS A 86 -9.48 -16.24 10.89
CA LYS A 86 -9.57 -14.83 11.25
C LYS A 86 -10.85 -14.24 10.68
N ILE A 87 -11.63 -13.56 11.51
CA ILE A 87 -12.80 -12.79 11.07
C ILE A 87 -12.37 -11.33 11.01
N LEU A 88 -12.43 -10.74 9.82
CA LEU A 88 -12.06 -9.36 9.59
C LEU A 88 -13.29 -8.46 9.64
N SER A 89 -13.12 -7.24 10.15
CA SER A 89 -14.13 -6.19 10.04
C SER A 89 -14.39 -5.88 8.56
N PRO A 90 -15.63 -5.55 8.15
CA PRO A 90 -15.92 -5.06 6.80
C PRO A 90 -15.11 -3.80 6.42
N PHE A 91 -14.60 -3.07 7.40
CA PHE A 91 -13.77 -1.88 7.23
C PHE A 91 -12.28 -2.12 7.54
N ASP A 92 -11.85 -3.38 7.61
CA ASP A 92 -10.44 -3.72 7.80
C ASP A 92 -9.58 -3.15 6.66
N ASN A 93 -8.39 -2.66 7.00
CA ASN A 93 -7.46 -2.05 6.04
C ASN A 93 -7.00 -3.03 4.94
N SER A 94 -7.08 -4.34 5.19
CA SER A 94 -6.83 -5.37 4.17
C SER A 94 -7.94 -5.45 3.12
N LEU A 95 -9.17 -5.07 3.47
CA LEU A 95 -10.37 -5.17 2.62
C LEU A 95 -10.76 -3.82 1.99
N ILE A 96 -10.39 -2.69 2.61
CA ILE A 96 -10.84 -1.35 2.19
C ILE A 96 -10.41 -0.99 0.75
N HIS A 97 -9.28 -1.54 0.29
CA HIS A 97 -8.79 -1.38 -1.07
C HIS A 97 -9.14 -2.58 -1.95
N ARG A 98 -10.40 -2.62 -2.42
CA ARG A 98 -10.97 -3.72 -3.22
C ARG A 98 -10.15 -4.08 -4.47
N ASP A 99 -9.67 -3.07 -5.20
CA ASP A 99 -8.85 -3.29 -6.40
C ASP A 99 -7.60 -4.14 -6.10
N ARG A 100 -6.96 -3.94 -4.94
CA ARG A 100 -5.78 -4.73 -4.54
C ARG A 100 -6.17 -6.15 -4.16
N LEU A 101 -7.29 -6.31 -3.45
CA LEU A 101 -7.79 -7.62 -3.03
C LEU A 101 -8.08 -8.51 -4.25
N ALA A 102 -8.75 -7.96 -5.25
CA ALA A 102 -9.00 -8.62 -6.52
C ALA A 102 -7.70 -8.90 -7.30
N SER A 103 -6.75 -7.96 -7.35
CA SER A 103 -5.49 -8.14 -8.10
C SER A 103 -4.52 -9.14 -7.48
N LEU A 104 -4.48 -9.25 -6.15
CA LEU A 104 -3.52 -10.13 -5.45
C LEU A 104 -4.10 -11.50 -5.11
N PHE A 105 -5.39 -11.57 -4.79
CA PHE A 105 -6.03 -12.77 -4.25
C PHE A 105 -7.22 -13.25 -5.06
N GLU A 106 -7.53 -12.61 -6.19
CA GLU A 106 -8.70 -12.93 -7.04
C GLU A 106 -10.02 -12.91 -6.25
N PHE A 107 -10.08 -12.08 -5.21
CA PHE A 107 -11.21 -12.01 -4.29
C PHE A 107 -12.00 -10.71 -4.48
N ASP A 108 -13.08 -10.78 -5.27
CA ASP A 108 -14.02 -9.66 -5.51
C ASP A 108 -15.04 -9.57 -4.37
N TYR A 109 -14.62 -8.98 -3.27
CA TYR A 109 -15.49 -8.73 -2.12
C TYR A 109 -16.18 -7.37 -2.23
N ARG A 110 -17.52 -7.35 -2.06
CA ARG A 110 -18.35 -6.15 -1.94
C ARG A 110 -19.37 -6.32 -0.81
N ILE A 111 -19.51 -5.28 0.00
CA ILE A 111 -20.60 -5.19 0.99
C ILE A 111 -21.74 -4.45 0.31
N GLU A 112 -22.98 -4.78 0.66
CA GLU A 112 -24.21 -4.22 0.08
C GLU A 112 -24.22 -2.69 0.06
N CYS A 113 -23.65 -2.04 1.09
CA CYS A 113 -23.57 -0.57 1.16
C CYS A 113 -22.67 0.10 0.11
N TYR A 114 -21.94 -0.69 -0.71
CA TYR A 114 -21.14 -0.19 -1.84
C TYR A 114 -21.78 -0.46 -3.20
N VAL A 115 -22.97 -1.05 -3.23
CA VAL A 115 -23.76 -1.23 -4.45
C VAL A 115 -24.73 -0.04 -4.56
N PRO A 116 -24.91 0.54 -5.76
CA PRO A 116 -25.93 1.57 -5.96
C PRO A 116 -27.30 1.07 -5.47
N ALA A 117 -28.12 1.99 -4.96
CA ALA A 117 -29.53 1.67 -4.72
C ALA A 117 -30.16 1.19 -6.03
N ALA A 118 -30.91 0.08 -5.96
CA ALA A 118 -31.69 -0.44 -7.06
C ALA A 118 -32.87 0.47 -7.40
#